data_AF-A0A2D0KKP6-F1
#
_entry.id   AF-A0A2D0KKP6-F1
#
_cell.length_a   1.000
_cell.length_b   1.000
_cell.length_c   1.000
_cell.angle_alpha   90.00
_cell.angle_beta   90.00
_cell.angle_gamma   90.00
#
_symmetry.space_group_name_H-M   'P 1'
#
loop_
_entity.id
_entity.type
_entity.pdbx_description
1 polymer ?
#
loop_
_entity_poly.entity_id
_entity_poly.type
_entity_poly.pdbx_seq_one_letter_code
_entity_poly.pdbx_strand_id
1 'polypeptide(L)'
;MLTSADLIVDEYLKRSISNIFPSDTIFSEESSVYGIADTSEYTWIIDPIDGTHSFSTGVFGWCISIAAFKKGSILFGLIYDPIRKECFSAYHGQGAFLNSTRLLAKSHQFLEHDLYPT
;
A
#
# COMPACT_ATOMS: atom_id res chain seq x y z
N MET A 1 -12.08 5.54 9.60
CA MET A 1 -12.20 6.96 10.04
C MET A 1 -11.52 7.76 8.96
N LEU A 2 -12.04 8.92 8.57
CA LEU A 2 -11.54 9.68 7.43
C LEU A 2 -11.16 11.10 7.87
N THR A 3 -9.99 11.59 7.46
CA THR A 3 -9.55 12.98 7.67
C THR A 3 -9.33 13.71 6.34
N SER A 4 -9.14 15.03 6.39
CA SER A 4 -8.78 15.80 5.19
C SER A 4 -7.42 15.39 4.62
N ALA A 5 -6.53 14.81 5.43
CA ALA A 5 -5.23 14.36 4.96
C ALA A 5 -5.35 13.14 4.04
N ASP A 6 -6.21 12.16 4.37
CA ASP A 6 -6.42 10.98 3.53
C ASP A 6 -6.89 11.40 2.14
N LEU A 7 -7.85 12.34 2.05
CA LEU A 7 -8.36 12.89 0.78
C LEU A 7 -7.29 13.65 -0.02
N ILE A 8 -6.41 14.41 0.65
CA ILE A 8 -5.33 15.15 0.00
C ILE A 8 -4.30 14.17 -0.57
N VAL A 9 -3.92 13.16 0.20
CA VAL A 9 -2.96 12.14 -0.23
C VAL A 9 -3.56 11.29 -1.35
N ASP A 10 -4.83 10.90 -1.25
CA ASP A 10 -5.55 10.16 -2.28
C ASP A 10 -5.54 10.90 -3.63
N GLU A 11 -5.95 12.16 -3.65
CA GLU A 11 -5.94 12.99 -4.86
C GLU A 11 -4.53 13.15 -5.44
N TYR A 12 -3.53 13.32 -4.58
CA TYR A 12 -2.14 13.42 -5.01
C TYR A 12 -1.65 12.13 -5.68
N LEU A 13 -1.93 10.98 -5.07
CA LEU A 13 -1.52 9.67 -5.58
C LEU A 13 -2.22 9.33 -6.89
N LYS A 14 -3.54 9.47 -6.96
CA LYS A 14 -4.32 9.23 -8.19
C LYS A 14 -3.81 10.08 -9.34
N ARG A 15 -3.63 11.38 -9.14
CA ARG A 15 -3.09 12.28 -10.17
C ARG A 15 -1.69 11.88 -10.60
N SER A 16 -0.81 11.56 -9.65
CA SER A 16 0.57 11.19 -9.94
C SER A 16 0.63 9.91 -10.77
N ILE A 17 -0.14 8.88 -10.40
CA ILE A 17 -0.22 7.61 -11.12
C ILE A 17 -0.82 7.83 -12.50
N SER A 18 -2.00 8.47 -12.61
CA SER A 18 -2.68 8.66 -13.90
C SER A 18 -1.94 9.57 -14.87
N ASN A 19 -1.12 10.52 -14.39
CA ASN A 19 -0.28 11.32 -15.26
C ASN A 19 0.82 10.49 -15.95
N ILE A 20 1.31 9.44 -15.28
CA ILE A 20 2.36 8.55 -15.80
C ILE A 20 1.73 7.37 -16.56
N PHE A 21 0.61 6.85 -16.05
CA PHE A 21 -0.10 5.67 -16.53
C PHE A 21 -1.57 5.99 -16.80
N PRO A 22 -1.87 6.78 -17.85
CA PRO A 22 -3.22 7.30 -18.11
C PRO A 22 -4.24 6.23 -18.52
N SER A 23 -3.78 5.04 -18.90
CA SER A 23 -4.65 3.92 -19.32
C SER A 23 -4.92 2.92 -18.19
N ASP A 24 -4.29 3.10 -17.03
CA ASP A 24 -4.40 2.16 -15.93
C ASP A 24 -5.62 2.46 -15.05
N THR A 25 -6.11 1.43 -14.36
CA THR A 25 -7.21 1.56 -13.40
C THR A 25 -6.65 1.74 -12.00
N ILE A 26 -7.26 2.60 -11.18
CA ILE A 26 -6.88 2.85 -9.79
C ILE A 26 -8.08 2.58 -8.88
N PHE A 27 -7.85 1.79 -7.82
CA PHE A 27 -8.77 1.58 -6.71
C PHE A 27 -8.14 2.21 -5.46
N SER A 28 -8.91 3.02 -4.74
CA SER A 28 -8.47 3.66 -3.50
C SER A 28 -9.42 3.31 -2.36
N GLU A 29 -8.95 3.30 -1.11
CA GLU A 29 -9.85 3.24 0.06
C GLU A 29 -10.84 4.41 0.06
N GLU A 30 -10.36 5.61 -0.25
CA GLU A 30 -11.12 6.86 -0.07
C GLU A 30 -11.93 7.26 -1.30
N SER A 31 -11.78 6.54 -2.40
CA SER A 31 -12.47 6.80 -3.66
C SER A 31 -12.84 5.51 -4.36
N SER A 32 -14.03 5.48 -4.95
CA SER A 32 -14.38 4.44 -5.93
C SER A 32 -13.47 4.50 -7.16
N VAL A 33 -13.58 3.48 -8.02
CA VAL A 33 -12.71 3.25 -9.18
C VAL A 33 -12.43 4.52 -9.99
N TYR A 34 -11.15 4.83 -10.18
CA TYR A 34 -10.67 5.93 -11.02
C TYR A 34 -9.95 5.33 -12.24
N GLY A 35 -10.43 5.60 -13.45
CA GLY A 35 -9.89 5.04 -14.71
C GLY A 35 -10.85 4.11 -15.45
N ILE A 36 -10.35 3.38 -16.46
CA ILE A 36 -11.17 2.55 -17.35
C ILE A 36 -11.17 1.09 -16.87
N ALA A 37 -12.12 0.77 -15.98
CA ALA A 37 -12.18 -0.50 -15.25
C ALA A 37 -12.13 -1.76 -16.13
N ASP A 38 -12.74 -1.74 -17.32
CA ASP A 38 -12.98 -2.95 -18.12
C ASP A 38 -11.92 -3.24 -19.20
N THR A 39 -11.04 -2.30 -19.53
CA THR A 39 -10.03 -2.49 -20.60
C THR A 39 -8.59 -2.37 -20.13
N SER A 40 -8.36 -1.96 -18.87
CA SER A 40 -7.00 -1.81 -18.39
C SER A 40 -6.32 -3.16 -18.17
N GLU A 41 -5.08 -3.29 -18.64
CA GLU A 41 -4.24 -4.44 -18.30
C GLU A 41 -3.66 -4.35 -16.87
N TYR A 42 -3.59 -3.14 -16.32
CA TYR A 42 -2.96 -2.84 -15.04
C TYR A 42 -3.92 -2.17 -14.06
N THR A 43 -3.81 -2.60 -12.81
CA THR A 43 -4.66 -2.10 -11.73
C THR A 43 -3.79 -1.69 -10.55
N TRP A 44 -3.96 -0.46 -10.10
CA TRP A 44 -3.36 0.08 -8.89
C TRP A 44 -4.35 -0.03 -7.75
N ILE A 45 -3.90 -0.47 -6.58
CA ILE A 45 -4.65 -0.46 -5.33
C ILE A 45 -3.88 0.41 -4.37
N ILE A 46 -4.52 1.44 -3.82
CA ILE A 46 -3.89 2.40 -2.92
C ILE A 46 -4.69 2.53 -1.63
N ASP A 47 -3.95 2.59 -0.52
CA ASP A 47 -4.42 3.11 0.76
C ASP A 47 -3.60 4.38 1.04
N PRO A 48 -4.23 5.57 0.97
CA PRO A 48 -3.55 6.83 1.15
C PRO A 48 -2.92 6.99 2.55
N ILE A 49 -3.57 6.50 3.60
CA ILE A 49 -3.09 6.57 4.98
C ILE A 49 -3.63 5.33 5.74
N ASP A 50 -2.89 4.23 5.68
CA ASP A 50 -3.16 3.07 6.53
C ASP A 50 -2.84 3.46 7.98
N GLY A 51 -3.84 3.37 8.84
CA GLY A 51 -3.76 3.82 10.23
C GLY A 51 -4.17 5.28 10.44
N THR A 52 -5.22 5.77 9.76
CA THR A 52 -5.76 7.13 9.91
C THR A 52 -5.95 7.59 11.37
N HIS A 53 -6.31 6.68 12.29
CA HIS A 53 -6.39 7.01 13.73
C HIS A 53 -5.04 7.36 14.34
N SER A 54 -4.02 6.57 14.06
CA SER A 54 -2.65 6.86 14.49
C SER A 54 -2.19 8.19 13.89
N PHE A 55 -2.43 8.40 12.60
CA PHE A 55 -2.13 9.67 11.93
C PHE A 55 -2.80 10.87 12.61
N SER A 56 -4.12 10.83 12.81
CA SER A 56 -4.89 11.97 13.33
C SER A 56 -4.56 12.32 14.78
N THR A 57 -4.10 11.34 15.55
CA THR A 57 -3.71 11.50 16.95
C THR A 57 -2.22 11.80 17.14
N GLY A 58 -1.46 11.89 16.05
CA GLY A 58 -0.01 12.12 16.09
C GLY A 58 0.80 10.93 16.58
N VAL A 59 0.18 9.74 16.64
CA VAL A 59 0.83 8.49 17.01
C VAL A 59 1.53 7.90 15.79
N PHE A 60 2.74 7.37 15.99
CA PHE A 60 3.52 6.72 14.93
C PHE A 60 2.89 5.39 14.49
N GLY A 61 3.35 4.86 13.34
CA GLY A 61 2.87 3.57 12.83
C GLY A 61 1.66 3.68 11.92
N TRP A 62 1.59 4.76 11.14
CA TRP A 62 0.75 4.88 9.95
C TRP A 62 1.65 4.88 8.71
N CYS A 63 1.12 4.51 7.55
CA CYS A 63 1.90 4.43 6.32
C CYS A 63 1.05 4.72 5.07
N ILE A 64 1.71 4.83 3.92
CA ILE A 64 1.08 4.85 2.60
C ILE A 64 1.30 3.47 1.97
N SER A 65 0.25 2.84 1.46
CA SER A 65 0.33 1.52 0.82
C SER A 65 -0.09 1.61 -0.65
N ILE A 66 0.70 1.01 -1.54
CA ILE A 66 0.41 0.97 -2.98
C ILE A 66 0.77 -0.42 -3.51
N ALA A 67 -0.13 -1.03 -4.27
CA ALA A 67 0.13 -2.25 -5.03
C ALA A 67 -0.28 -2.08 -6.48
N ALA A 68 0.44 -2.74 -7.39
CA ALA A 68 0.05 -2.83 -8.79
C ALA A 68 -0.09 -4.29 -9.22
N PHE A 69 -1.13 -4.53 -10.02
CA PHE A 69 -1.47 -5.83 -10.59
C PHE A 69 -1.42 -5.72 -12.11
N LYS A 70 -1.04 -6.81 -12.76
CA LYS A 70 -1.20 -6.99 -14.21
C LYS A 70 -2.06 -8.22 -14.45
N LYS A 71 -3.21 -8.05 -15.11
CA LYS A 71 -4.15 -9.15 -15.42
C LYS A 71 -4.44 -10.07 -14.21
N GLY A 72 -4.70 -9.46 -13.05
CA GLY A 72 -5.00 -10.17 -11.81
C GLY A 72 -3.79 -10.75 -11.05
N SER A 73 -2.57 -10.66 -11.59
CA SER A 73 -1.35 -11.09 -10.89
C SER A 73 -0.64 -9.89 -10.26
N ILE A 74 -0.20 -10.00 -9.01
CA ILE A 74 0.60 -8.95 -8.35
C ILE A 74 1.88 -8.73 -9.14
N LEU A 75 2.17 -7.48 -9.49
CA LEU A 75 3.40 -7.04 -10.14
C LEU A 75 4.40 -6.55 -9.10
N PHE A 76 3.97 -5.60 -8.26
CA PHE A 76 4.76 -5.07 -7.15
C PHE A 76 3.84 -4.53 -6.05
N GLY A 77 4.41 -4.31 -4.86
CA GLY A 77 3.79 -3.54 -3.80
C GLY A 77 4.83 -2.74 -3.02
N LEU A 78 4.39 -1.65 -2.41
CA LEU A 78 5.17 -0.86 -1.47
C LEU A 78 4.32 -0.42 -0.28
N ILE A 79 4.98 -0.32 0.86
CA ILE A 79 4.51 0.32 2.08
C ILE A 79 5.57 1.35 2.47
N TYR A 80 5.15 2.60 2.63
CA TYR A 80 6.03 3.69 2.99
C TYR A 80 5.62 4.32 4.32
N ASP A 81 6.50 4.25 5.33
CA ASP A 81 6.38 4.99 6.59
C ASP A 81 7.10 6.35 6.42
N PRO A 82 6.37 7.48 6.34
CA PRO A 82 6.99 8.78 6.11
C PRO A 82 7.75 9.31 7.31
N ILE A 83 7.41 8.86 8.53
CA ILE A 83 8.07 9.29 9.76
C ILE A 83 9.46 8.65 9.86
N ARG A 84 9.53 7.34 9.61
CA ARG A 84 10.79 6.59 9.65
C ARG A 84 11.59 6.68 8.35
N LYS A 85 10.98 7.17 7.27
CA LYS A 85 11.54 7.15 5.91
C LYS A 85 11.91 5.74 5.49
N GLU A 86 11.02 4.80 5.78
CA GLU A 86 11.19 3.39 5.49
C GLU A 86 10.25 3.00 4.34
N CYS A 87 10.83 2.55 3.24
CA CYS A 87 10.11 2.00 2.10
C CYS A 87 10.31 0.48 2.07
N PHE A 88 9.28 -0.22 2.50
CA PHE A 88 9.14 -1.66 2.30
C PHE A 88 8.60 -1.86 0.89
N SER A 89 9.30 -2.61 0.04
CA SER A 89 8.87 -2.87 -1.33
C SER A 89 9.06 -4.33 -1.68
N ALA A 90 8.22 -4.86 -2.54
CA ALA A 90 8.35 -6.21 -3.07
C ALA A 90 7.96 -6.23 -4.54
N TYR A 91 8.70 -7.02 -5.32
CA TYR A 91 8.44 -7.23 -6.74
C TYR A 91 8.24 -8.71 -6.99
N HIS A 92 7.27 -9.05 -7.84
CA HIS A 92 6.97 -10.42 -8.17
C HIS A 92 8.23 -11.16 -8.66
N GLY A 93 8.59 -12.25 -7.98
CA GLY A 93 9.77 -13.06 -8.29
C GLY A 93 11.14 -12.48 -7.87
N GLN A 94 11.21 -11.24 -7.35
CA GLN A 94 12.50 -10.61 -6.98
C GLN A 94 12.72 -10.49 -5.48
N GLY A 95 11.67 -10.73 -4.68
CA GLY A 95 11.71 -10.68 -3.21
C GLY A 95 11.27 -9.32 -2.66
N ALA A 96 11.55 -9.12 -1.37
CA ALA A 96 11.20 -7.93 -0.61
C ALA A 96 12.44 -7.15 -0.16
N PHE A 97 12.28 -5.85 0.05
CA PHE A 97 13.35 -4.89 0.34
C PHE A 97 12.86 -3.84 1.33
N LEU A 98 13.76 -3.36 2.20
CA LEU A 98 13.61 -2.17 3.03
C LEU A 98 14.67 -1.16 2.57
N ASN A 99 14.26 0.00 2.06
CA ASN A 99 15.17 1.04 1.57
C ASN A 99 16.27 0.46 0.67
N SER A 100 15.85 -0.35 -0.32
CA SER A 100 16.71 -1.07 -1.27
C SER A 100 17.56 -2.22 -0.68
N THR A 101 17.56 -2.42 0.63
CA THR A 101 18.22 -3.56 1.27
C THR A 101 17.29 -4.77 1.28
N ARG A 102 17.74 -5.91 0.75
CA ARG A 102 16.91 -7.12 0.67
C ARG A 102 16.51 -7.62 2.04
N LEU A 103 15.22 -7.88 2.22
CA LEU A 103 14.65 -8.50 3.41
C LEU A 103 14.67 -10.02 3.29
N LEU A 104 14.98 -10.68 4.40
CA LEU A 104 14.85 -12.12 4.56
C LEU A 104 13.90 -12.36 5.72
N ALA A 105 12.83 -13.11 5.48
CA ALA A 105 11.95 -13.54 6.55
C ALA A 105 12.75 -14.46 7.48
N LYS A 106 12.71 -14.17 8.78
CA LYS A 106 13.19 -15.13 9.79
C LYS A 106 12.11 -16.20 9.93
N SER A 107 12.50 -17.47 9.79
CA SER A 107 11.64 -18.57 10.18
C SER A 107 11.56 -18.58 11.71
N HIS A 108 10.44 -18.15 12.26
CA HIS A 108 10.09 -18.45 13.64
C HIS A 108 9.20 -19.68 13.66
N GLN A 109 9.50 -20.64 14.53
CA GLN A 109 8.53 -21.69 14.86
C GLN A 109 7.34 -20.99 15.53
N PHE A 110 6.13 -21.30 15.05
CA PHE A 110 4.90 -20.89 15.75
C PHE A 110 5.02 -21.30 17.21
N LEU A 111 4.95 -20.34 18.12
CA LEU A 111 4.79 -20.65 19.54
C LEU A 111 3.34 -21.07 19.71
N GLU A 112 3.08 -22.32 20.12
CA GLU A 112 1.74 -22.85 20.43
C GLU A 112 1.05 -22.16 21.64
N HIS A 113 1.55 -21.00 22.09
CA HIS A 113 1.17 -20.39 23.36
C HIS A 113 0.20 -19.21 23.28
N ASP A 114 -0.47 -18.99 22.15
CA ASP A 114 -1.55 -17.98 22.02
C ASP A 114 -2.96 -18.59 22.02
N LEU A 115 -3.09 -19.90 22.31
CA LEU A 115 -4.37 -20.53 22.63
C LEU A 115 -4.51 -20.66 24.15
N TYR A 116 -4.90 -19.58 24.84
CA TYR A 116 -5.66 -19.72 26.06
C TYR A 116 -6.98 -18.95 25.99
N PRO A 117 -8.11 -19.62 26.25
CA PRO A 117 -9.40 -18.99 26.43
C PRO A 117 -9.53 -18.50 27.88
N THR A 118 -9.96 -17.25 28.06
CA THR A 118 -10.91 -16.81 29.11
C THR A 118 -11.47 -15.45 28.72
#